data_AF-A0A844X2X9-F1
#
_entry.id   AF-A0A844X2X9-F1
#
_cell.length_a   1.000
_cell.length_b   1.000
_cell.length_c   1.000
_cell.angle_alpha   90.00
_cell.angle_beta   90.00
_cell.angle_gamma   90.00
#
_symmetry.space_group_name_H-M   'P 1'
#
loop_
_entity.id
_entity.type
_entity.pdbx_description
1 polymer ?
#
loop_
_entity_poly.entity_id
_entity_poly.type
_entity_poly.pdbx_seq_one_letter_code
_entity_poly.pdbx_strand_id
1 'polypeptide(L)'
;MINQENEWIISHIDTLIDKVNNLPHEDFEGYSPYEMGSLLNFLNDPRSPLKINVLSDKAYKEIPLLNQTCLLMSILEEQENLLLTKVGNLPPKWVKALYVLGPPELAIEMSSKNVIKEQDTIAVQLARIILKIYRLCKQRHNKLSLTHHGKKLLNNKPALLHGILHVLTYQFNWGYFDGYGNFEIGQLGFGFTLVLLAKYGDKPQPAEFYADKYFKAFPQLLIDNNNNSQFRHNKKSLKYCYYFRNFDRYLSYLGLVNITKVPSTLEEKYLIQKTPLFDQLITVVAPQGIGDKV
;
A
#
# COMPACT_ATOMS: atom_id res chain seq x y z
N MET A 1 -40.16 23.41 25.20
CA MET A 1 -40.37 23.78 23.79
C MET A 1 -39.04 23.97 23.05
N ILE A 2 -38.18 24.94 23.45
CA ILE A 2 -36.89 25.19 22.76
C ILE A 2 -35.99 23.95 22.64
N ASN A 3 -35.92 23.09 23.67
CA ASN A 3 -35.10 21.86 23.60
C ASN A 3 -35.64 20.80 22.63
N GLN A 4 -36.97 20.67 22.50
CA GLN A 4 -37.58 19.66 21.61
C GLN A 4 -37.48 20.07 20.13
N GLU A 5 -37.60 21.37 19.84
CA GLU A 5 -37.37 21.90 18.49
C GLU A 5 -35.90 21.75 18.08
N ASN A 6 -34.95 22.02 18.98
CA ASN A 6 -33.53 21.82 18.71
C ASN A 6 -33.18 20.33 18.50
N GLU A 7 -33.74 19.43 19.31
CA GLU A 7 -33.57 17.97 19.14
C GLU A 7 -34.14 17.48 17.80
N TRP A 8 -35.31 17.99 17.40
CA TRP A 8 -35.90 17.66 16.10
C TRP A 8 -35.05 18.18 14.93
N ILE A 9 -34.53 19.41 15.00
CA ILE A 9 -33.67 19.98 13.95
C ILE A 9 -32.40 19.15 13.80
N ILE A 10 -31.74 18.79 14.90
CA ILE A 10 -30.53 17.95 14.87
C ILE A 10 -30.83 16.59 14.24
N SER A 11 -31.89 15.91 14.69
CA SER A 11 -32.30 14.62 14.15
C SER A 11 -32.65 14.68 12.65
N HIS A 12 -33.30 15.76 12.22
CA HIS A 12 -33.64 15.96 10.81
C HIS A 12 -32.39 16.21 9.96
N ILE A 13 -31.44 17.01 10.45
CA ILE A 13 -30.15 17.24 9.80
C ILE A 13 -29.36 15.93 9.69
N ASP A 14 -29.28 15.14 10.77
CA ASP A 14 -28.59 13.84 10.77
C ASP A 14 -29.20 12.91 9.72
N THR A 15 -30.53 12.85 9.63
CA THR A 15 -31.24 12.06 8.61
C THR A 15 -30.89 12.52 7.18
N LEU A 16 -30.77 13.82 6.95
CA LEU A 16 -30.40 14.37 5.63
C LEU A 16 -28.94 14.07 5.30
N ILE A 17 -28.03 14.22 6.25
CA ILE A 17 -26.62 13.88 6.10
C ILE A 17 -26.48 12.39 5.78
N ASP A 18 -27.18 11.52 6.51
CA ASP A 18 -27.18 10.08 6.27
C ASP A 18 -27.68 9.75 4.87
N LYS A 19 -28.77 10.38 4.42
CA LYS A 19 -29.28 10.18 3.06
C LYS A 19 -28.24 10.56 2.02
N VAL A 20 -27.66 11.76 2.13
CA VAL A 20 -26.65 12.26 1.17
C VAL A 20 -25.40 11.37 1.16
N ASN A 21 -24.93 10.94 2.34
CA ASN A 21 -23.73 10.11 2.46
C ASN A 21 -23.90 8.66 1.99
N ASN A 22 -25.14 8.23 1.71
CA ASN A 22 -25.45 6.96 1.06
C ASN A 22 -25.71 7.09 -0.46
N LEU A 23 -25.71 8.32 -1.02
CA LEU A 23 -25.90 8.50 -2.46
C LEU A 23 -24.61 8.18 -3.23
N PRO A 24 -24.71 7.51 -4.39
CA PRO A 24 -23.59 7.37 -5.32
C PRO A 24 -22.98 8.72 -5.70
N HIS A 25 -21.64 8.79 -5.71
CA HIS A 25 -20.92 9.99 -6.14
C HIS A 25 -20.02 9.70 -7.34
N GLU A 26 -20.10 10.53 -8.38
CA GLU A 26 -19.38 10.30 -9.65
C GLU A 26 -17.85 10.30 -9.45
N ASP A 27 -17.32 11.28 -8.69
CA ASP A 27 -15.88 11.34 -8.39
C ASP A 27 -15.38 10.16 -7.54
N PHE A 28 -16.29 9.39 -6.94
CA PHE A 28 -16.00 8.17 -6.20
C PHE A 28 -16.34 6.92 -7.02
N GLU A 29 -16.42 7.02 -8.34
CA GLU A 29 -16.73 5.89 -9.22
C GLU A 29 -18.09 5.22 -8.97
N GLY A 30 -19.03 5.98 -8.40
CA GLY A 30 -20.36 5.52 -8.01
C GLY A 30 -20.46 5.06 -6.56
N TYR A 31 -19.35 4.97 -5.82
CA TYR A 31 -19.39 4.71 -4.38
C TYR A 31 -19.93 5.93 -3.63
N SER A 32 -20.62 5.67 -2.54
CA SER A 32 -21.12 6.70 -1.63
C SER A 32 -20.01 7.23 -0.71
N PRO A 33 -20.17 8.42 -0.12
CA PRO A 33 -19.26 8.91 0.91
C PRO A 33 -19.04 7.92 2.06
N TYR A 34 -20.05 7.16 2.49
CA TYR A 34 -19.88 6.13 3.53
C TYR A 34 -19.03 4.95 3.07
N GLU A 35 -19.23 4.47 1.84
CA GLU A 35 -18.39 3.41 1.28
C GLU A 35 -16.94 3.89 1.12
N MET A 36 -16.73 5.13 0.65
CA MET A 36 -15.41 5.74 0.58
C MET A 36 -14.74 5.85 1.96
N GLY A 37 -15.47 6.29 2.98
CA GLY A 37 -14.98 6.29 4.36
C GLY A 37 -14.56 4.90 4.83
N SER A 38 -15.33 3.88 4.48
CA SER A 38 -15.01 2.48 4.78
C SER A 38 -13.79 1.95 4.01
N LEU A 39 -13.57 2.40 2.77
CA LEU A 39 -12.38 2.07 1.98
C LEU A 39 -11.09 2.60 2.61
N LEU A 40 -11.14 3.72 3.34
CA LEU A 40 -9.98 4.25 4.07
C LEU A 40 -9.52 3.31 5.19
N ASN A 41 -10.41 2.48 5.73
CA ASN A 41 -10.12 1.53 6.80
C ASN A 41 -10.45 0.07 6.40
N PHE A 42 -10.29 -0.27 5.12
CA PHE A 42 -10.85 -1.50 4.55
C PHE A 42 -10.40 -2.82 5.20
N LEU A 43 -9.20 -2.88 5.78
CA LEU A 43 -8.72 -4.09 6.46
C LEU A 43 -9.42 -4.33 7.80
N ASN A 44 -9.97 -3.27 8.41
CA ASN A 44 -10.59 -3.33 9.74
C ASN A 44 -12.10 -3.07 9.72
N ASP A 45 -12.65 -2.54 8.62
CA ASP A 45 -14.08 -2.27 8.50
C ASP A 45 -14.81 -3.42 7.75
N PRO A 46 -15.66 -4.20 8.45
CA PRO A 46 -16.41 -5.29 7.81
C PRO A 46 -17.41 -4.80 6.75
N ARG A 47 -17.77 -3.52 6.75
CA ARG A 47 -18.66 -2.91 5.74
C ARG A 47 -17.91 -2.50 4.48
N SER A 48 -16.58 -2.54 4.49
CA SER A 48 -15.80 -2.09 3.35
C SER A 48 -16.15 -2.88 2.09
N PRO A 49 -16.31 -2.21 0.93
CA PRO A 49 -16.48 -2.89 -0.35
C PRO A 49 -15.28 -3.77 -0.74
N LEU A 50 -14.11 -3.55 -0.12
CA LEU A 50 -12.93 -4.38 -0.33
C LEU A 50 -12.86 -5.53 0.68
N LYS A 51 -12.49 -6.70 0.18
CA LYS A 51 -12.18 -7.89 0.99
C LYS A 51 -10.83 -8.46 0.58
N ILE A 52 -10.07 -8.92 1.58
CA ILE A 52 -8.83 -9.68 1.39
C ILE A 52 -9.15 -11.17 1.52
N ASN A 53 -8.87 -11.92 0.47
CA ASN A 53 -9.11 -13.34 0.40
C ASN A 53 -7.90 -14.14 0.92
N VAL A 54 -8.19 -15.35 1.40
CA VAL A 54 -7.14 -16.35 1.65
C VAL A 54 -6.72 -16.96 0.31
N LEU A 55 -5.42 -17.03 0.08
CA LEU A 55 -4.85 -17.52 -1.16
C LEU A 55 -4.48 -19.01 -1.09
N SER A 56 -4.27 -19.62 -2.25
CA SER A 56 -3.60 -20.91 -2.34
C SER A 56 -2.12 -20.79 -1.97
N ASP A 57 -1.50 -21.89 -1.54
CA ASP A 57 -0.06 -21.93 -1.25
C ASP A 57 0.82 -21.53 -2.45
N LYS A 58 0.35 -21.81 -3.66
CA LYS A 58 1.02 -21.38 -4.90
C LYS A 58 0.94 -19.87 -5.06
N ALA A 59 -0.25 -19.28 -4.93
CA ALA A 59 -0.45 -17.84 -5.09
C ALA A 59 0.31 -17.02 -4.02
N TYR A 60 0.44 -17.50 -2.78
CA TYR A 60 1.29 -16.83 -1.79
C TYR A 60 2.76 -16.71 -2.22
N LYS A 61 3.28 -17.66 -3.02
CA LYS A 61 4.65 -17.59 -3.55
C LYS A 61 4.82 -16.56 -4.66
N GLU A 62 3.73 -15.97 -5.15
CA GLU A 62 3.77 -14.92 -6.17
C GLU A 62 3.85 -13.52 -5.57
N ILE A 63 3.82 -13.37 -4.24
CA ILE A 63 3.93 -12.08 -3.53
C ILE A 63 5.39 -11.83 -3.11
N PRO A 64 6.17 -10.98 -3.81
CA PRO A 64 7.60 -10.85 -3.58
C PRO A 64 7.96 -10.36 -2.15
N LEU A 65 7.29 -9.30 -1.68
CA LEU A 65 7.54 -8.74 -0.35
C LEU A 65 7.20 -9.71 0.79
N LEU A 66 6.15 -10.52 0.63
CA LEU A 66 5.82 -11.58 1.59
C LEU A 66 6.93 -12.64 1.62
N ASN A 67 7.37 -13.13 0.47
CA ASN A 67 8.43 -14.14 0.40
C ASN A 67 9.75 -13.63 0.98
N GLN A 68 10.10 -12.38 0.69
CA GLN A 68 11.28 -11.72 1.25
C GLN A 68 11.18 -11.59 2.77
N THR A 69 9.99 -11.27 3.29
CA THR A 69 9.72 -11.20 4.74
C THR A 69 9.79 -12.57 5.39
N CYS A 70 9.18 -13.60 4.79
CA CYS A 70 9.26 -14.99 5.25
C CYS A 70 10.71 -15.47 5.33
N LEU A 71 11.51 -15.24 4.28
CA LEU A 71 12.93 -15.63 4.27
C LEU A 71 13.70 -14.91 5.38
N LEU A 72 13.48 -13.61 5.59
CA LEU A 72 14.12 -12.88 6.68
C LEU A 72 13.75 -13.50 8.04
N MET A 73 12.48 -13.83 8.25
CA MET A 73 12.04 -14.48 9.50
C MET A 73 12.68 -15.85 9.67
N SER A 74 12.78 -16.67 8.63
CA SER A 74 13.45 -17.98 8.68
C SER A 74 14.94 -17.84 9.03
N ILE A 75 15.65 -16.89 8.42
CA ILE A 75 17.05 -16.59 8.77
C ILE A 75 17.17 -16.21 10.24
N LEU A 76 16.25 -15.39 10.77
CA LEU A 76 16.28 -14.99 12.17
C LEU A 76 15.96 -16.14 13.14
N GLU A 77 15.12 -17.09 12.73
CA GLU A 77 14.86 -18.30 13.51
C GLU A 77 16.07 -19.24 13.53
N GLU A 78 16.66 -19.51 12.36
CA GLU A 78 17.82 -20.40 12.21
C GLU A 78 19.07 -19.87 12.91
N GLN A 79 19.32 -18.56 12.83
CA GLN A 79 20.50 -17.96 13.44
C GLN A 79 20.32 -17.65 14.93
N GLU A 80 19.07 -17.69 15.42
CA GLU A 80 18.57 -17.24 16.73
C GLU A 80 18.86 -15.78 17.09
N ASN A 81 20.12 -15.34 16.96
CA ASN A 81 20.62 -13.99 17.20
C ASN A 81 21.55 -13.55 16.05
N LEU A 82 20.97 -13.20 14.92
CA LEU A 82 21.70 -12.74 13.75
C LEU A 82 22.54 -11.50 14.07
N LEU A 83 23.86 -11.62 13.99
CA LEU A 83 24.77 -10.49 14.15
C LEU A 83 24.63 -9.51 12.98
N LEU A 84 24.39 -8.23 13.30
CA LEU A 84 24.36 -7.15 12.33
C LEU A 84 25.77 -6.63 12.06
N THR A 85 25.94 -5.91 10.96
CA THR A 85 27.17 -5.15 10.68
C THR A 85 27.44 -4.09 11.77
N LYS A 86 28.64 -3.47 11.76
CA LYS A 86 29.01 -2.43 12.74
C LYS A 86 28.04 -1.25 12.78
N VAL A 87 27.40 -0.93 11.65
CA VAL A 87 26.43 0.17 11.53
C VAL A 87 24.98 -0.29 11.72
N GLY A 88 24.75 -1.53 12.16
CA GLY A 88 23.42 -2.06 12.43
C GLY A 88 22.64 -2.55 11.20
N ASN A 89 23.28 -2.67 10.03
CA ASN A 89 22.68 -3.22 8.82
C ASN A 89 22.77 -4.76 8.78
N LEU A 90 21.88 -5.38 8.02
CA LEU A 90 21.93 -6.79 7.62
C LEU A 90 23.24 -7.07 6.87
N PRO A 91 23.94 -8.19 7.19
CA PRO A 91 25.12 -8.60 6.45
C PRO A 91 24.83 -8.79 4.94
N PRO A 92 25.74 -8.37 4.04
CA PRO A 92 25.51 -8.45 2.58
C PRO A 92 25.12 -9.84 2.05
N LYS A 93 25.61 -10.92 2.68
CA LYS A 93 25.24 -12.29 2.30
C LYS A 93 23.73 -12.52 2.40
N TRP A 94 23.08 -11.97 3.43
CA TRP A 94 21.64 -12.12 3.65
C TRP A 94 20.86 -11.12 2.81
N VAL A 95 21.37 -9.91 2.61
CA VAL A 95 20.77 -8.93 1.69
C VAL A 95 20.65 -9.52 0.28
N LYS A 96 21.71 -10.16 -0.22
CA LYS A 96 21.70 -10.82 -1.53
C LYS A 96 20.63 -11.92 -1.61
N ALA A 97 20.54 -12.78 -0.59
CA ALA A 97 19.53 -13.84 -0.54
C ALA A 97 18.09 -13.29 -0.52
N LEU A 98 17.86 -12.23 0.26
CA LEU A 98 16.57 -11.55 0.36
C LEU A 98 16.19 -10.86 -0.96
N TYR A 99 17.13 -10.18 -1.61
CA TYR A 99 16.88 -9.44 -2.84
C TYR A 99 16.36 -10.35 -3.96
N VAL A 100 16.91 -11.56 -4.11
CA VAL A 100 16.49 -12.54 -5.14
C VAL A 100 15.01 -12.93 -5.04
N LEU A 101 14.42 -12.90 -3.84
CA LEU A 101 12.99 -13.20 -3.63
C LEU A 101 12.11 -11.95 -3.63
N GLY A 102 12.72 -10.76 -3.63
CA GLY A 102 12.02 -9.49 -3.58
C GLY A 102 11.60 -8.99 -4.96
N PRO A 103 10.91 -7.85 -5.00
CA PRO A 103 10.65 -7.14 -6.24
C PRO A 103 11.96 -6.60 -6.83
N PRO A 104 12.13 -6.61 -8.17
CA PRO A 104 13.31 -6.06 -8.80
C PRO A 104 13.36 -4.54 -8.61
N GLU A 105 14.56 -4.00 -8.36
CA GLU A 105 14.80 -2.57 -8.24
C GLU A 105 15.74 -2.10 -9.35
N LEU A 106 15.27 -1.21 -10.23
CA LEU A 106 16.00 -0.76 -11.42
C LEU A 106 17.42 -0.26 -11.09
N ALA A 107 17.57 0.47 -9.98
CA ALA A 107 18.87 1.00 -9.53
C ALA A 107 19.89 -0.10 -9.21
N ILE A 108 19.42 -1.28 -8.79
CA ILE A 108 20.26 -2.44 -8.50
C ILE A 108 20.53 -3.23 -9.78
N GLU A 109 19.51 -3.45 -10.60
CA GLU A 109 19.65 -4.17 -11.88
C GLU A 109 20.59 -3.45 -12.86
N MET A 110 20.63 -2.12 -12.82
CA MET A 110 21.56 -1.31 -13.62
C MET A 110 22.92 -1.11 -12.95
N SER A 111 23.12 -1.60 -11.74
CA SER A 111 24.35 -1.38 -10.99
C SER A 111 25.46 -2.34 -11.44
N SER A 112 26.68 -1.84 -11.55
CA SER A 112 27.89 -2.67 -11.68
C SER A 112 28.44 -3.16 -10.33
N LYS A 113 27.73 -2.92 -9.22
CA LYS A 113 28.16 -3.31 -7.88
C LYS A 113 28.13 -4.84 -7.72
N ASN A 114 29.28 -5.41 -7.37
CA ASN A 114 29.39 -6.84 -7.03
C ASN A 114 28.78 -7.20 -5.65
N VAL A 115 28.58 -6.22 -4.78
CA VAL A 115 28.05 -6.40 -3.43
C VAL A 115 26.89 -5.44 -3.21
N ILE A 116 25.73 -6.01 -2.87
CA ILE A 116 24.51 -5.28 -2.52
C ILE A 116 24.44 -5.15 -1.00
N LYS A 117 24.38 -3.92 -0.48
CA LYS A 117 24.19 -3.63 0.95
C LYS A 117 22.71 -3.32 1.21
N GLU A 118 22.26 -3.45 2.46
CA GLU A 118 20.85 -3.22 2.82
C GLU A 118 20.37 -1.82 2.40
N GLN A 119 21.20 -0.80 2.61
CA GLN A 119 20.92 0.58 2.22
C GLN A 119 20.77 0.80 0.70
N ASP A 120 21.26 -0.13 -0.12
CA ASP A 120 21.13 -0.06 -1.58
C ASP A 120 19.76 -0.55 -2.05
N THR A 121 19.03 -1.33 -1.23
CA THR A 121 17.77 -2.00 -1.61
C THR A 121 16.61 -1.52 -0.74
N ILE A 122 15.61 -0.88 -1.35
CA ILE A 122 14.43 -0.38 -0.64
C ILE A 122 13.56 -1.55 -0.15
N ALA A 123 13.37 -2.59 -0.97
CA ALA A 123 12.49 -3.69 -0.61
C ALA A 123 12.99 -4.46 0.62
N VAL A 124 14.30 -4.75 0.69
CA VAL A 124 14.91 -5.44 1.85
C VAL A 124 14.80 -4.58 3.11
N GLN A 125 15.04 -3.27 2.98
CA GLN A 125 14.85 -2.34 4.09
C GLN A 125 13.39 -2.34 4.57
N LEU A 126 12.44 -2.28 3.64
CA LEU A 126 11.01 -2.31 3.91
C LEU A 126 10.61 -3.60 4.65
N ALA A 127 11.05 -4.77 4.17
CA ALA A 127 10.78 -6.05 4.83
C ALA A 127 11.24 -6.03 6.31
N ARG A 128 12.45 -5.53 6.58
CA ARG A 128 12.95 -5.40 7.96
C ARG A 128 12.18 -4.35 8.77
N ILE A 129 11.82 -3.22 8.17
CA ILE A 129 11.02 -2.17 8.83
C ILE A 129 9.65 -2.72 9.22
N ILE A 130 8.99 -3.49 8.35
CA ILE A 130 7.71 -4.14 8.65
C ILE A 130 7.85 -5.06 9.86
N LEU A 131 8.88 -5.92 9.90
CA LEU A 131 9.12 -6.79 11.07
C LEU A 131 9.29 -6.00 12.37
N LYS A 132 9.91 -4.82 12.31
CA LYS A 132 10.11 -3.95 13.47
C LYS A 132 8.81 -3.27 13.92
N ILE A 133 8.09 -2.64 12.99
CA ILE A 133 6.82 -1.96 13.28
C ILE A 133 5.79 -2.97 13.81
N TYR A 134 5.72 -4.15 13.18
CA TYR A 134 4.83 -5.23 13.58
C TYR A 134 5.34 -6.06 14.77
N ARG A 135 6.47 -5.66 15.38
CA ARG A 135 7.06 -6.29 16.57
C ARG A 135 7.33 -7.80 16.43
N LEU A 136 7.62 -8.26 15.21
CA LEU A 136 7.99 -9.65 14.92
C LEU A 136 9.47 -9.92 15.20
N CYS A 137 10.31 -8.89 15.20
CA CYS A 137 11.70 -8.99 15.57
C CYS A 137 12.09 -7.96 16.64
N LYS A 138 13.22 -8.20 17.30
CA LYS A 138 13.83 -7.30 18.28
C LYS A 138 15.33 -7.21 18.02
N GLN A 139 15.90 -6.03 18.28
CA GLN A 139 17.34 -5.80 18.20
C GLN A 139 17.91 -5.56 19.60
N ARG A 140 18.93 -6.35 19.99
CA ARG A 140 19.67 -6.20 21.27
C ARG A 140 21.15 -6.50 21.05
N HIS A 141 22.04 -5.69 21.63
CA HIS A 141 23.50 -5.89 21.53
C HIS A 141 23.99 -6.16 20.09
N ASN A 142 23.54 -5.32 19.14
CA ASN A 142 23.83 -5.46 17.70
C ASN A 142 23.41 -6.80 17.05
N LYS A 143 22.47 -7.51 17.66
CA LYS A 143 21.90 -8.76 17.16
C LYS A 143 20.41 -8.61 16.91
N LEU A 144 19.91 -9.17 15.81
CA LEU A 144 18.50 -9.23 15.43
C LEU A 144 17.97 -10.64 15.70
N SER A 145 16.82 -10.75 16.35
CA SER A 145 16.18 -12.05 16.67
C SER A 145 14.66 -11.95 16.56
N LEU A 146 13.98 -13.08 16.37
CA LEU A 146 12.52 -13.13 16.42
C LEU A 146 11.98 -12.90 17.83
N THR A 147 10.82 -12.25 17.92
CA THR A 147 10.00 -12.25 19.14
C THR A 147 9.17 -13.52 19.21
N HIS A 148 8.55 -13.81 20.37
CA HIS A 148 7.60 -14.92 20.47
C HIS A 148 6.44 -14.76 19.47
N HIS A 149 5.98 -13.53 19.24
CA HIS A 149 4.98 -13.22 18.23
C HIS A 149 5.47 -13.55 16.81
N GLY A 150 6.71 -13.17 16.49
CA GLY A 150 7.36 -13.53 15.21
C GLY A 150 7.42 -15.04 14.98
N LYS A 151 7.85 -15.81 15.98
CA LYS A 151 7.90 -17.28 15.90
C LYS A 151 6.53 -17.90 15.62
N LYS A 152 5.47 -17.38 16.27
CA LYS A 152 4.08 -17.86 16.07
C LYS A 152 3.59 -17.63 14.63
N LEU A 153 4.04 -16.58 13.96
CA LEU A 153 3.62 -16.24 12.60
C LEU A 153 4.48 -16.84 11.48
N LEU A 154 5.64 -17.43 11.80
CA LEU A 154 6.62 -17.94 10.83
C LEU A 154 6.01 -18.83 9.75
N ASN A 155 5.03 -19.66 10.12
CA ASN A 155 4.38 -20.62 9.23
C ASN A 155 2.92 -20.28 8.89
N ASN A 156 2.45 -19.07 9.24
CA ASN A 156 1.08 -18.63 8.98
C ASN A 156 1.08 -17.49 7.96
N LYS A 157 1.24 -17.85 6.67
CA LYS A 157 1.28 -16.88 5.56
C LYS A 157 0.02 -15.99 5.49
N PRO A 158 -1.22 -16.51 5.66
CA PRO A 158 -2.40 -15.65 5.66
C PRO A 158 -2.33 -14.56 6.73
N ALA A 159 -2.03 -14.93 7.98
CA ALA A 159 -1.94 -13.97 9.07
C ALA A 159 -0.75 -13.00 8.90
N LEU A 160 0.39 -13.49 8.40
CA LEU A 160 1.55 -12.66 8.12
C LEU A 160 1.28 -11.64 7.01
N LEU A 161 0.65 -12.06 5.90
CA LEU A 161 0.27 -11.14 4.82
C LEU A 161 -0.71 -10.08 5.32
N HIS A 162 -1.73 -10.47 6.08
CA HIS A 162 -2.66 -9.51 6.68
C HIS A 162 -1.94 -8.49 7.59
N GLY A 163 -0.99 -8.96 8.40
CA GLY A 163 -0.15 -8.09 9.23
C GLY A 163 0.72 -7.14 8.42
N ILE A 164 1.34 -7.63 7.35
CA ILE A 164 2.13 -6.81 6.40
C ILE A 164 1.24 -5.72 5.78
N LEU A 165 0.06 -6.08 5.26
CA LEU A 165 -0.88 -5.13 4.67
C LEU A 165 -1.31 -4.08 5.69
N HIS A 166 -1.65 -4.48 6.92
CA HIS A 166 -2.02 -3.53 7.98
C HIS A 166 -0.88 -2.55 8.28
N VAL A 167 0.36 -3.03 8.39
CA VAL A 167 1.52 -2.16 8.65
C VAL A 167 1.73 -1.18 7.50
N LEU A 168 1.70 -1.68 6.26
CA LEU A 168 1.88 -0.86 5.07
C LEU A 168 0.79 0.21 4.99
N THR A 169 -0.48 -0.14 5.17
CA THR A 169 -1.59 0.79 4.99
C THR A 169 -1.67 1.82 6.13
N TYR A 170 -1.50 1.42 7.40
CA TYR A 170 -1.85 2.27 8.54
C TYR A 170 -0.69 2.74 9.42
N GLN A 171 0.49 2.16 9.32
CA GLN A 171 1.57 2.41 10.30
C GLN A 171 2.87 2.90 9.64
N PHE A 172 3.18 2.41 8.45
CA PHE A 172 4.36 2.82 7.71
C PHE A 172 4.07 4.12 6.93
N ASN A 173 5.02 5.06 6.95
CA ASN A 173 4.94 6.30 6.17
C ASN A 173 5.47 6.06 4.76
N TRP A 174 4.62 6.20 3.75
CA TRP A 174 4.98 5.92 2.37
C TRP A 174 6.02 6.87 1.79
N GLY A 175 6.14 8.09 2.34
CA GLY A 175 7.15 9.07 1.94
C GLY A 175 8.56 8.80 2.46
N TYR A 176 8.78 7.76 3.28
CA TYR A 176 10.08 7.48 3.90
C TYR A 176 11.25 7.35 2.90
N PHE A 177 10.97 6.92 1.67
CA PHE A 177 11.99 6.64 0.65
C PHE A 177 11.94 7.58 -0.58
N ASP A 178 11.09 8.60 -0.64
CA ASP A 178 10.82 9.32 -1.91
C ASP A 178 11.00 10.83 -1.90
N GLY A 179 11.19 11.45 -0.73
CA GLY A 179 11.51 12.87 -0.61
C GLY A 179 10.37 13.83 -1.01
N TYR A 180 9.16 13.34 -1.26
CA TYR A 180 8.00 14.21 -1.49
C TYR A 180 7.49 14.81 -0.17
N GLY A 181 7.09 16.08 -0.21
CA GLY A 181 6.68 16.82 1.00
C GLY A 181 5.30 16.45 1.56
N ASN A 182 4.35 16.03 0.71
CA ASN A 182 3.04 15.58 1.18
C ASN A 182 3.05 14.06 1.40
N PHE A 183 2.96 13.62 2.66
CA PHE A 183 3.00 12.20 3.04
C PHE A 183 1.68 11.46 2.80
N GLU A 184 0.57 12.17 2.64
CA GLU A 184 -0.76 11.57 2.46
C GLU A 184 -0.99 11.08 1.04
N ILE A 185 -0.35 11.70 0.04
CA ILE A 185 -0.53 11.32 -1.37
C ILE A 185 -0.23 9.85 -1.57
N GLY A 186 -1.22 9.13 -2.10
CA GLY A 186 -1.18 7.72 -2.41
C GLY A 186 -1.54 6.82 -1.24
N GLN A 187 -1.11 7.14 -0.01
CA GLN A 187 -1.46 6.34 1.17
C GLN A 187 -2.90 6.59 1.63
N LEU A 188 -3.31 7.87 1.71
CA LEU A 188 -4.72 8.20 1.86
C LEU A 188 -5.47 7.65 0.65
N GLY A 189 -6.61 6.99 0.85
CA GLY A 189 -7.37 6.46 -0.28
C GLY A 189 -6.72 5.26 -0.99
N PHE A 190 -5.73 4.57 -0.39
CA PHE A 190 -5.14 3.36 -0.97
C PHE A 190 -6.20 2.31 -1.34
N GLY A 191 -7.23 2.15 -0.51
CA GLY A 191 -8.38 1.29 -0.84
C GLY A 191 -9.10 1.73 -2.13
N PHE A 192 -9.26 3.03 -2.36
CA PHE A 192 -9.82 3.54 -3.61
C PHE A 192 -8.92 3.22 -4.81
N THR A 193 -7.59 3.27 -4.66
CA THR A 193 -6.67 2.80 -5.71
C THR A 193 -6.91 1.33 -6.08
N LEU A 194 -7.17 0.46 -5.10
CA LEU A 194 -7.51 -0.94 -5.35
C LEU A 194 -8.85 -1.07 -6.12
N VAL A 195 -9.86 -0.26 -5.78
CA VAL A 195 -11.13 -0.20 -6.51
C VAL A 195 -10.92 0.20 -7.96
N LEU A 196 -10.12 1.25 -8.20
CA LEU A 196 -9.79 1.70 -9.56
C LEU A 196 -9.08 0.60 -10.35
N LEU A 197 -8.13 -0.09 -9.72
CA LEU A 197 -7.40 -1.18 -10.35
C LEU A 197 -8.32 -2.38 -10.67
N ALA A 198 -9.25 -2.72 -9.78
CA ALA A 198 -10.24 -3.76 -10.05
C ALA A 198 -11.12 -3.42 -11.26
N LYS A 199 -11.57 -2.16 -11.36
CA LYS A 199 -12.49 -1.67 -12.41
C LYS A 199 -11.82 -1.50 -13.78
N TYR A 200 -10.56 -1.11 -13.81
CA TYR A 200 -9.89 -0.68 -15.06
C TYR A 200 -8.64 -1.48 -15.41
N GLY A 201 -8.12 -2.28 -14.48
CA GLY A 201 -6.81 -2.92 -14.58
C GLY A 201 -6.76 -4.19 -15.44
N ASP A 202 -7.87 -4.71 -15.95
CA ASP A 202 -7.87 -5.87 -16.86
C ASP A 202 -7.05 -5.59 -18.12
N LYS A 203 -7.03 -4.32 -18.56
CA LYS A 203 -6.25 -3.84 -19.70
C LYS A 203 -5.17 -2.87 -19.21
N PRO A 204 -4.02 -2.76 -19.90
CA PRO A 204 -3.03 -1.75 -19.60
C PRO A 204 -3.63 -0.35 -19.68
N GLN A 205 -3.50 0.43 -18.61
CA GLN A 205 -3.95 1.82 -18.53
C GLN A 205 -2.79 2.73 -18.09
N PRO A 206 -2.70 3.97 -18.58
CA PRO A 206 -1.68 4.92 -18.12
C PRO A 206 -1.77 5.15 -16.60
N ALA A 207 -0.64 5.24 -15.90
CA ALA A 207 -0.62 5.56 -14.47
C ALA A 207 -1.34 6.89 -14.16
N GLU A 208 -1.26 7.86 -15.08
CA GLU A 208 -1.94 9.15 -14.99
C GLU A 208 -3.47 9.03 -14.98
N PHE A 209 -4.03 8.03 -15.68
CA PHE A 209 -5.47 7.78 -15.69
C PHE A 209 -5.98 7.46 -14.27
N TYR A 210 -5.24 6.63 -13.53
CA TYR A 210 -5.54 6.34 -12.14
C TYR A 210 -5.33 7.55 -11.24
N ALA A 211 -4.23 8.29 -11.47
CA ALA A 211 -3.92 9.47 -10.68
C ALA A 211 -4.99 10.55 -10.83
N ASP A 212 -5.50 10.79 -12.04
CA ASP A 212 -6.57 11.76 -12.29
C ASP A 212 -7.86 11.41 -11.56
N LYS A 213 -8.25 10.13 -11.54
CA LYS A 213 -9.42 9.66 -10.77
C LYS A 213 -9.19 9.80 -9.26
N TYR A 214 -8.00 9.43 -8.79
CA TYR A 214 -7.62 9.59 -7.38
C TYR A 214 -7.70 11.06 -6.93
N PHE A 215 -7.14 12.00 -7.68
CA PHE A 215 -7.17 13.41 -7.31
C PHE A 215 -8.54 14.07 -7.49
N LYS A 216 -9.45 13.50 -8.29
CA LYS A 216 -10.86 13.90 -8.29
C LYS A 216 -11.56 13.50 -6.99
N ALA A 217 -11.27 12.30 -6.47
CA ALA A 217 -11.82 11.84 -5.19
C ALA A 217 -11.20 12.56 -3.98
N PHE A 218 -9.95 13.01 -4.09
CA PHE A 218 -9.21 13.67 -3.01
C PHE A 218 -8.60 15.01 -3.46
N PRO A 219 -9.42 16.00 -3.84
CA PRO A 219 -8.95 17.27 -4.40
C PRO A 219 -8.13 18.09 -3.40
N GLN A 220 -8.34 17.90 -2.09
CA GLN A 220 -7.57 18.54 -1.03
C GLN A 220 -6.06 18.21 -1.09
N LEU A 221 -5.70 17.05 -1.66
CA LEU A 221 -4.29 16.65 -1.80
C LEU A 221 -3.54 17.42 -2.91
N LEU A 222 -4.27 18.16 -3.75
CA LEU A 222 -3.69 19.07 -4.73
C LEU A 222 -3.28 20.42 -4.12
N ILE A 223 -3.77 20.73 -2.91
CA ILE A 223 -3.45 21.97 -2.21
C ILE A 223 -2.12 21.77 -1.50
N ASP A 224 -1.07 22.41 -2.00
CA ASP A 224 0.23 22.42 -1.33
C ASP A 224 0.18 23.39 -0.14
N ASN A 225 -0.15 22.86 1.04
CA ASN A 225 -0.13 23.64 2.29
C ASN A 225 1.30 23.87 2.83
N ASN A 226 2.32 23.28 2.20
CA ASN A 226 3.71 23.34 2.66
C ASN A 226 4.50 24.39 1.87
N ASN A 227 4.49 25.63 2.36
CA ASN A 227 5.36 26.73 1.91
C ASN A 227 6.90 26.43 2.02
N ASN A 228 7.29 25.26 2.52
CA ASN A 228 8.66 24.89 2.86
C ASN A 228 9.26 23.77 1.98
N SER A 229 8.56 23.29 0.95
CA SER A 229 9.19 22.38 0.00
C SER A 229 10.06 23.19 -0.97
N GLN A 230 11.37 22.92 -1.01
CA GLN A 230 12.27 23.50 -2.02
C GLN A 230 11.88 23.11 -3.46
N PHE A 231 10.89 22.23 -3.61
CA PHE A 231 10.31 21.78 -4.86
C PHE A 231 8.87 22.29 -4.93
N ARG A 232 8.62 23.33 -5.73
CA ARG A 232 7.24 23.64 -6.17
C ARG A 232 6.69 22.40 -6.88
N HIS A 233 5.89 21.59 -6.18
CA HIS A 233 5.33 20.39 -6.75
C HIS A 233 4.23 20.78 -7.74
N ASN A 234 4.58 20.88 -9.02
CA ASN A 234 3.57 21.02 -10.06
C ASN A 234 2.66 19.77 -10.10
N LYS A 235 1.47 19.88 -10.69
CA LYS A 235 0.49 18.79 -10.77
C LYS A 235 1.09 17.48 -11.33
N LYS A 236 2.06 17.59 -12.25
CA LYS A 236 2.78 16.44 -12.81
C LYS A 236 3.63 15.72 -11.76
N SER A 237 4.33 16.47 -10.89
CA SER A 237 5.09 15.94 -9.75
C SER A 237 4.18 15.19 -8.76
N LEU A 238 2.97 15.69 -8.50
CA LEU A 238 2.01 15.02 -7.61
C LEU A 238 1.45 13.71 -8.20
N LYS A 239 1.14 13.69 -9.50
CA LYS A 239 0.75 12.45 -10.20
C LYS A 239 1.86 11.41 -10.21
N TYR A 240 3.11 11.86 -10.40
CA TYR A 240 4.26 10.97 -10.34
C TYR A 240 4.48 10.44 -8.92
N CYS A 241 4.29 11.27 -7.88
CA CYS A 241 4.27 10.83 -6.48
C CYS A 241 3.22 9.73 -6.26
N TYR A 242 1.98 9.93 -6.71
CA TYR A 242 0.92 8.94 -6.64
C TYR A 242 1.30 7.61 -7.33
N TYR A 243 1.82 7.68 -8.56
CA TYR A 243 2.29 6.51 -9.31
C TYR A 243 3.37 5.75 -8.53
N PHE A 244 4.39 6.47 -8.10
CA PHE A 244 5.58 5.90 -7.47
C PHE A 244 5.24 5.20 -6.17
N ARG A 245 4.36 5.82 -5.39
CA ARG A 245 3.86 5.27 -4.14
C ARG A 245 2.90 4.12 -4.36
N ASN A 246 1.87 4.23 -5.19
CA ASN A 246 0.90 3.13 -5.30
C ASN A 246 1.42 1.96 -6.11
N PHE A 247 1.96 2.23 -7.30
CA PHE A 247 2.28 1.19 -8.27
C PHE A 247 3.71 0.69 -8.14
N ASP A 248 4.70 1.60 -8.21
CA ASP A 248 6.12 1.22 -8.31
C ASP A 248 6.68 0.59 -7.03
N ARG A 249 6.21 1.03 -5.85
CA ARG A 249 6.79 0.61 -4.55
C ARG A 249 5.87 -0.19 -3.63
N TYR A 250 4.62 -0.42 -4.01
CA TYR A 250 3.65 -1.13 -3.16
C TYR A 250 2.92 -2.23 -3.91
N LEU A 251 2.10 -1.88 -4.91
CA LEU A 251 1.35 -2.89 -5.65
C LEU A 251 2.28 -3.83 -6.43
N SER A 252 3.37 -3.32 -7.02
CA SER A 252 4.40 -4.15 -7.65
C SER A 252 5.14 -5.03 -6.63
N TYR A 253 5.42 -4.51 -5.43
CA TYR A 253 6.11 -5.22 -4.35
C TYR A 253 5.26 -6.37 -3.80
N LEU A 254 3.94 -6.27 -3.94
CA LEU A 254 2.97 -7.31 -3.64
C LEU A 254 2.67 -8.23 -4.85
N GLY A 255 3.23 -7.96 -6.03
CA GLY A 255 2.98 -8.73 -7.25
C GLY A 255 1.60 -8.51 -7.88
N LEU A 256 0.92 -7.42 -7.51
CA LEU A 256 -0.48 -7.16 -7.89
C LEU A 256 -0.64 -6.41 -9.20
N VAL A 257 0.45 -5.82 -9.73
CA VAL A 257 0.45 -5.12 -11.01
C VAL A 257 1.67 -5.48 -11.84
N ASN A 258 1.48 -5.48 -13.16
CA ASN A 258 2.54 -5.36 -14.14
C ASN A 258 2.68 -3.90 -14.55
N ILE A 259 3.93 -3.43 -14.63
CA ILE A 259 4.25 -2.06 -15.05
C ILE A 259 5.07 -2.14 -16.32
N THR A 260 4.56 -1.57 -17.41
CA THR A 260 5.29 -1.45 -18.68
C THR A 260 5.69 -0.01 -18.89
N LYS A 261 7.00 0.25 -18.97
CA LYS A 261 7.54 1.54 -19.39
C LYS A 261 7.45 1.65 -20.90
N VAL A 262 6.74 2.66 -21.39
CA VAL A 262 6.67 2.99 -22.82
C VAL A 262 7.65 4.13 -23.07
N PRO A 263 8.70 3.91 -23.88
CA PRO A 263 9.57 4.98 -24.33
C PRO A 263 8.74 6.00 -25.12
N SER A 264 8.77 7.26 -24.73
CA SER A 264 8.26 8.34 -25.56
C SER A 264 9.31 9.43 -25.68
N THR A 265 9.29 10.13 -26.81
CA THR A 265 10.25 11.20 -27.15
C THR A 265 10.09 12.45 -26.29
N LEU A 266 8.98 12.57 -25.55
CA LEU A 266 8.64 13.75 -24.75
C LEU A 266 8.60 13.43 -23.25
N GLU A 267 7.99 12.32 -22.86
CA GLU A 267 7.77 11.95 -21.45
C GLU A 267 7.70 10.43 -21.22
N GLU A 268 8.24 9.95 -20.11
CA GLU A 268 8.10 8.54 -19.72
C GLU A 268 6.64 8.23 -19.35
N LYS A 269 6.05 7.22 -19.99
CA LYS A 269 4.71 6.74 -19.66
C LYS A 269 4.78 5.34 -19.07
N TYR A 270 4.06 5.13 -17.97
CA TYR A 270 3.93 3.83 -17.33
C TYR A 270 2.52 3.32 -17.55
N LEU A 271 2.42 2.12 -18.15
CA LEU A 271 1.16 1.40 -18.28
C LEU A 271 1.05 0.40 -17.15
N ILE A 272 -0.09 0.45 -16.45
CA ILE A 272 -0.41 -0.39 -15.30
C ILE A 272 -1.50 -1.37 -15.70
N GLN A 273 -1.27 -2.65 -15.43
CA GLN A 273 -2.24 -3.72 -15.58
C GLN A 273 -2.25 -4.57 -14.32
N LYS A 274 -3.42 -4.97 -13.82
CA LYS A 274 -3.49 -5.87 -12.66
C LYS A 274 -3.04 -7.28 -13.06
N THR A 275 -2.47 -8.01 -12.12
CA THR A 275 -2.12 -9.42 -12.33
C THR A 275 -3.28 -10.34 -11.95
N PRO A 276 -3.29 -11.62 -12.38
CA PRO A 276 -4.26 -12.60 -11.88
C PRO A 276 -4.21 -12.80 -10.35
N LEU A 277 -3.08 -12.49 -9.72
CA LEU A 277 -2.92 -12.52 -8.26
C LEU A 277 -3.77 -11.43 -7.59
N PHE A 278 -3.97 -10.28 -8.24
CA PHE A 278 -4.88 -9.25 -7.74
C PHE A 278 -6.29 -9.80 -7.54
N ASP A 279 -6.87 -10.42 -8.56
CA ASP A 279 -8.25 -10.92 -8.49
C ASP A 279 -8.41 -12.12 -7.53
N GLN A 280 -7.32 -12.87 -7.29
CA GLN A 280 -7.31 -13.90 -6.26
C GLN A 280 -7.29 -13.29 -4.85
N LEU A 281 -6.50 -12.23 -4.63
CA LEU A 281 -6.30 -11.63 -3.30
C LEU A 281 -7.40 -10.64 -2.92
N ILE A 282 -7.90 -9.86 -3.87
CA ILE A 282 -8.80 -8.74 -3.65
C ILE A 282 -10.16 -9.04 -4.27
N THR A 283 -11.21 -8.95 -3.45
CA THR A 283 -12.59 -8.87 -3.94
C THR A 283 -13.12 -7.46 -3.72
N VAL A 284 -13.75 -6.92 -4.76
CA VAL A 284 -14.40 -5.60 -4.72
C VAL A 284 -15.89 -5.80 -4.95
N VAL A 285 -16.70 -5.39 -3.97
CA VAL A 285 -18.15 -5.33 -4.10
C VAL A 285 -18.48 -4.05 -4.88
N ALA A 286 -19.29 -4.18 -5.93
CA ALA A 286 -19.78 -3.03 -6.68
C ALA A 286 -20.49 -2.02 -5.75
N PRO A 287 -20.43 -0.72 -6.05
CA PRO A 287 -21.09 0.28 -5.22
C PRO A 287 -22.58 -0.05 -5.09
N GLN A 288 -23.10 0.03 -3.87
CA GLN A 288 -24.53 -0.11 -3.64
C GLN A 288 -25.20 1.16 -4.16
N GLY A 289 -25.52 1.19 -5.46
CA GLY A 289 -26.55 2.08 -5.96
C GLY A 289 -27.82 1.81 -5.16
N ILE A 290 -28.58 2.85 -4.81
CA ILE A 290 -29.86 2.71 -4.09
C ILE A 290 -30.71 1.66 -4.83
N GLY A 291 -30.72 0.44 -4.31
CA GLY A 291 -31.37 -0.72 -4.88
C GLY A 291 -31.71 -1.63 -3.73
N ASP A 292 -32.98 -1.55 -3.32
CA ASP A 292 -33.69 -2.52 -2.50
C ASP A 292 -33.30 -2.62 -1.02
N LYS A 293 -33.21 -1.46 -0.35
CA LYS A 293 -33.55 -1.37 1.08
C LYS A 293 -34.55 -0.25 1.34
N VAL A 294 -35.78 -0.44 0.85
CA VAL A 294 -37.08 -0.43 1.56
C VAL A 294 -38.14 -0.81 0.53
#